data_AF-A0A4Q5SHQ9-F1
#
_entry.id   AF-A0A4Q5SHQ9-F1
#
_cell.length_a   1.000
_cell.length_b   1.000
_cell.length_c   1.000
_cell.angle_alpha   90.00
_cell.angle_beta   90.00
_cell.angle_gamma   90.00
#
_symmetry.space_group_name_H-M   'P 1'
#
loop_
_entity.id
_entity.type
_entity.pdbx_description
1 polymer ?
#
loop_
_entity_poly.entity_id
_entity_poly.type
_entity_poly.pdbx_seq_one_letter_code
_entity_poly.pdbx_strand_id
1 'polypeptide(L)'
;MKNGETSKSYYLPPWRSITIGTILIIVGLAFTFMGIDIKNSFWQNIQWVLVSFEGVIEFLGSVLMLAFKLGFLLGGYFFIKYADGVERARLDDEGLYYREIPKGSGASKMAMDAGPLTFVPYKSIRDITLKKTFWAGWQLYLTLDSGILPLTALGVLKQAEKQEILEWVKQCIKR
;
A
#
# COMPACT_ATOMS: atom_id res chain seq x y z
N MET A 1 -16.03 -13.91 15.92
CA MET A 1 -15.56 -14.87 14.89
C MET A 1 -16.46 -16.10 14.92
N LYS A 2 -16.86 -16.62 13.76
CA LYS A 2 -17.47 -17.96 13.67
C LYS A 2 -16.38 -18.99 13.95
N ASN A 3 -16.68 -19.98 14.78
CA ASN A 3 -15.79 -21.10 15.10
C ASN A 3 -15.29 -21.75 13.79
N GLY A 4 -14.01 -21.54 13.44
CA GLY A 4 -13.41 -22.15 12.25
C GLY A 4 -12.22 -21.40 11.62
N GLU A 5 -12.08 -20.09 11.84
CA GLU A 5 -10.91 -19.34 11.38
C GLU A 5 -9.85 -19.29 12.49
N THR A 6 -8.75 -20.04 12.32
CA THR A 6 -7.59 -20.09 13.23
C THR A 6 -6.67 -18.86 13.10
N SER A 7 -6.90 -18.01 12.10
CA SER A 7 -6.15 -16.77 11.93
C SER A 7 -6.98 -15.69 11.25
N LYS A 8 -6.78 -14.43 11.67
CA LYS A 8 -7.40 -13.25 11.08
C LYS A 8 -6.36 -12.19 10.76
N SER A 9 -6.32 -11.77 9.50
CA SER A 9 -5.41 -10.73 9.00
C SER A 9 -6.12 -9.39 8.78
N TYR A 10 -5.43 -8.29 9.08
CA TYR A 10 -5.87 -6.92 8.90
C TYR A 10 -4.98 -6.22 7.88
N TYR A 11 -5.59 -5.69 6.83
CA TYR A 11 -4.88 -5.10 5.69
C TYR A 11 -5.13 -3.60 5.61
N LEU A 12 -4.08 -2.85 5.27
CA LEU A 12 -4.25 -1.49 4.78
C LEU A 12 -4.73 -1.56 3.32
N PRO A 13 -5.80 -0.85 2.94
CA PRO A 13 -6.24 -0.85 1.56
C PRO A 13 -5.14 -0.30 0.64
N PRO A 14 -5.06 -0.75 -0.62
CA PRO A 14 -3.93 -0.49 -1.51
C PRO A 14 -3.96 0.92 -2.13
N TRP A 15 -4.40 1.94 -1.38
CA TRP A 15 -4.56 3.32 -1.85
C TRP A 15 -3.28 3.87 -2.47
N ARG A 16 -2.11 3.60 -1.88
CA ARG A 16 -0.82 4.06 -2.40
C ARG A 16 -0.57 3.52 -3.82
N SER A 17 -0.74 2.22 -4.01
CA SER A 17 -0.56 1.58 -5.31
C SER A 17 -1.58 2.08 -6.33
N ILE A 18 -2.85 2.23 -5.93
CA ILE A 18 -3.89 2.81 -6.78
C ILE A 18 -3.52 4.24 -7.19
N THR A 19 -3.07 5.09 -6.26
CA THR A 19 -2.66 6.47 -6.55
C THR A 19 -1.48 6.52 -7.53
N ILE A 20 -0.43 5.73 -7.29
CA ILE A 20 0.73 5.67 -8.19
C ILE A 20 0.31 5.21 -9.58
N GLY A 21 -0.47 4.13 -9.68
CA GLY A 21 -0.95 3.64 -10.97
C GLY A 21 -1.84 4.65 -11.71
N THR A 22 -2.67 5.38 -10.97
CA THR A 22 -3.51 6.46 -11.54
C THR A 22 -2.66 7.60 -12.09
N ILE A 23 -1.64 8.03 -11.35
CA ILE A 23 -0.68 9.07 -11.80
C ILE A 23 0.03 8.62 -13.07
N LEU A 24 0.52 7.37 -13.11
CA LEU A 24 1.19 6.83 -14.30
C LEU A 24 0.27 6.85 -15.53
N ILE A 25 -1.00 6.45 -15.38
CA ILE A 25 -1.97 6.51 -16.48
C ILE A 25 -2.21 7.94 -16.94
N ILE A 26 -2.43 8.88 -16.01
CA ILE A 26 -2.66 10.30 -16.35
C ILE A 26 -1.46 10.89 -17.09
N VAL A 27 -0.25 10.63 -16.61
CA VAL A 27 1.00 11.07 -17.26
C VAL A 27 1.13 10.43 -18.64
N GLY A 28 0.86 9.13 -18.77
CA GLY A 28 0.87 8.43 -20.06
C GLY A 28 -0.12 9.02 -21.07
N LEU A 29 -1.34 9.34 -20.63
CA LEU A 29 -2.35 10.02 -21.44
C LEU A 29 -1.88 11.43 -21.82
N ALA A 30 -1.37 12.22 -20.88
CA ALA A 30 -0.87 13.56 -21.16
C ALA A 30 0.22 13.53 -22.24
N PHE A 31 1.24 12.67 -22.10
CA PHE A 31 2.27 12.52 -23.13
C PHE A 31 1.73 12.02 -24.47
N THR A 32 0.70 11.17 -24.46
CA THR A 32 0.08 10.66 -25.69
C THR A 32 -0.65 11.76 -26.46
N PHE A 33 -1.36 12.64 -25.75
CA PHE A 33 -2.28 13.61 -26.36
C PHE A 33 -1.75 15.05 -26.39
N MET A 34 -0.65 15.39 -25.71
CA MET A 34 -0.15 16.78 -25.59
C MET A 34 0.22 17.46 -26.92
N GLY A 35 0.61 16.69 -27.94
CA GLY A 35 1.02 17.21 -29.25
C GLY A 35 -0.07 17.16 -30.32
N ILE A 36 -1.31 16.79 -29.95
CA ILE A 36 -2.43 16.84 -30.88
C ILE A 36 -2.83 18.28 -31.13
N ASP A 37 -2.89 18.67 -32.41
CA ASP A 37 -3.38 19.98 -32.83
C ASP A 37 -4.55 19.80 -33.82
N ILE A 38 -5.62 20.56 -33.61
CA ILE A 38 -6.80 20.58 -34.49
C ILE A 38 -6.44 21.13 -35.89
N LYS A 39 -5.39 21.93 -35.99
CA LYS A 39 -4.87 22.46 -37.25
C LYS A 39 -4.09 21.42 -38.07
N ASN A 40 -3.61 20.36 -37.42
CA ASN A 40 -2.92 19.28 -38.11
C ASN A 40 -3.91 18.35 -38.81
N SER A 41 -3.44 17.69 -39.87
CA SER A 41 -4.24 16.64 -40.51
C SER A 41 -4.48 15.48 -39.54
N PHE A 42 -5.59 14.76 -39.75
CA PHE A 42 -5.91 13.57 -38.95
C PHE A 42 -4.76 12.55 -38.94
N TRP A 43 -4.09 12.38 -40.09
CA TRP A 43 -2.97 11.45 -40.22
C TRP A 43 -1.75 11.88 -39.39
N GLN A 44 -1.40 13.17 -39.39
CA GLN A 44 -0.31 13.69 -38.56
C GLN A 44 -0.59 13.48 -37.07
N ASN A 45 -1.83 13.69 -36.64
CA ASN A 45 -2.24 13.42 -35.25
C ASN A 45 -2.16 11.92 -34.91
N ILE A 46 -2.50 11.01 -35.84
CA ILE A 46 -2.29 9.56 -35.65
C ILE A 46 -0.80 9.23 -35.55
N GLN A 47 0.04 9.78 -36.43
CA GLN A 47 1.49 9.54 -36.42
C GLN A 47 2.13 10.03 -35.11
N TRP A 48 1.65 11.14 -34.56
CA TRP A 48 2.05 11.62 -33.24
C TRP A 48 1.68 10.64 -32.12
N VAL A 49 0.45 10.14 -32.13
CA VAL A 49 -0.05 9.22 -31.10
C VAL A 49 0.69 7.88 -31.17
N LEU A 50 0.86 7.34 -32.38
CA LEU A 50 1.45 6.03 -32.65
C LEU A 50 2.92 6.15 -33.04
N VAL A 51 3.22 6.11 -34.34
CA VAL A 51 4.56 6.06 -34.92
C VAL A 51 4.61 7.00 -36.13
N SER A 52 5.69 7.77 -36.25
CA SER A 52 5.95 8.65 -37.40
C SER A 52 6.73 7.92 -38.49
N PHE A 53 6.40 8.20 -39.75
CA PHE A 53 7.06 7.63 -40.93
C PHE A 53 7.70 8.71 -41.82
N GLU A 54 7.88 9.92 -41.28
CA GLU A 54 8.41 11.06 -42.05
C GLU A 54 9.91 10.94 -42.35
N GLY A 55 10.64 10.19 -41.51
CA GLY A 55 12.06 9.92 -41.70
C GLY A 55 12.56 8.83 -40.73
N VAL A 56 13.80 8.38 -40.93
CA VAL A 56 14.37 7.27 -40.15
C VAL A 56 14.57 7.66 -38.68
N ILE A 57 15.00 8.90 -38.42
CA ILE A 57 15.26 9.38 -37.05
C ILE A 57 13.93 9.59 -36.32
N GLU A 58 12.95 10.19 -36.99
CA GLU A 58 11.60 10.44 -36.50
C GLU A 58 10.88 9.12 -36.21
N PHE A 59 11.05 8.12 -37.08
CA PHE A 59 10.54 6.78 -36.87
C PHE A 59 11.13 6.15 -35.60
N LEU A 60 12.46 6.10 -35.47
CA LEU A 60 13.12 5.52 -34.29
C LEU A 60 12.73 6.25 -33.00
N GLY A 61 12.68 7.57 -33.02
CA GLY A 61 12.25 8.39 -31.89
C GLY A 61 10.79 8.12 -31.50
N SER A 62 9.90 8.01 -32.48
CA SER A 62 8.48 7.73 -32.22
C SER A 62 8.22 6.32 -31.68
N VAL A 63 8.99 5.30 -32.13
CA VAL A 63 8.93 3.94 -31.58
C VAL A 63 9.36 3.93 -30.11
N LEU A 64 10.46 4.62 -29.77
CA LEU A 64 10.91 4.76 -28.39
C LEU A 64 9.85 5.46 -27.52
N MET A 65 9.29 6.57 -28.02
CA MET A 65 8.23 7.30 -27.33
C MET A 65 6.97 6.46 -27.16
N LEU A 66 6.60 5.64 -28.15
CA LEU A 66 5.48 4.71 -28.04
C LEU A 66 5.71 3.69 -26.93
N ALA A 67 6.93 3.15 -26.82
CA ALA A 67 7.28 2.24 -25.72
C ALA A 67 7.14 2.92 -24.35
N PHE A 68 7.54 4.19 -24.21
CA PHE A 68 7.30 4.96 -22.98
C PHE A 68 5.82 5.18 -22.69
N LYS A 69 5.02 5.63 -23.68
CA LYS A 69 3.57 5.83 -23.53
C LYS A 69 2.89 4.54 -23.06
N LEU A 70 3.17 3.43 -23.74
CA LEU A 70 2.66 2.11 -23.36
C LEU A 70 3.17 1.68 -21.98
N GLY A 71 4.43 1.97 -21.65
CA GLY A 71 5.00 1.71 -20.33
C GLY A 71 4.24 2.42 -19.20
N PHE A 72 3.91 3.70 -19.38
CA PHE A 72 3.11 4.45 -18.41
C PHE A 72 1.68 3.94 -18.29
N LEU A 73 1.02 3.68 -19.42
CA LEU A 73 -0.38 3.23 -19.44
C LEU A 73 -0.54 1.79 -18.93
N LEU A 74 0.22 0.85 -19.48
CA LEU A 74 0.19 -0.56 -19.08
C LEU A 74 0.79 -0.74 -17.69
N GLY A 75 1.91 -0.07 -17.40
CA GLY A 75 2.53 -0.09 -16.07
C GLY A 75 1.57 0.43 -15.01
N GLY A 76 0.91 1.57 -15.26
CA GLY A 76 -0.11 2.10 -14.36
C GLY A 76 -1.31 1.17 -14.20
N TYR A 77 -1.83 0.59 -15.30
CA TYR A 77 -2.91 -0.40 -15.26
C TYR A 77 -2.53 -1.63 -14.42
N PHE A 78 -1.34 -2.19 -14.63
CA PHE A 78 -0.87 -3.34 -13.87
C PHE A 78 -0.65 -3.01 -12.40
N PHE A 79 -0.15 -1.80 -12.08
CA PHE A 79 0.03 -1.34 -10.71
C PHE A 79 -1.30 -1.24 -9.95
N ILE A 80 -2.39 -0.89 -10.64
CA ILE A 80 -3.75 -0.89 -10.08
C ILE A 80 -4.32 -2.31 -10.01
N LYS A 81 -4.19 -3.10 -11.09
CA LYS A 81 -4.76 -4.45 -11.19
C LYS A 81 -4.21 -5.41 -10.15
N TYR A 82 -2.91 -5.31 -9.87
CA TYR A 82 -2.21 -6.13 -8.89
C TYR A 82 -1.98 -5.38 -7.56
N ALA A 83 -2.73 -4.30 -7.34
CA ALA A 83 -2.66 -3.54 -6.10
C ALA A 83 -3.23 -4.39 -4.95
N ASP A 84 -2.35 -5.00 -4.15
CA ASP A 84 -2.76 -5.77 -2.98
C ASP A 84 -2.61 -4.96 -1.68
N GLY A 85 -3.47 -5.27 -0.71
CA GLY A 85 -3.43 -4.65 0.60
C GLY A 85 -2.17 -5.03 1.36
N VAL A 86 -1.63 -4.09 2.14
CA VAL A 86 -0.46 -4.39 2.98
C VAL A 86 -0.96 -4.95 4.30
N GLU A 87 -0.59 -6.20 4.62
CA GLU A 87 -0.92 -6.78 5.93
C GLU A 87 -0.24 -5.98 7.04
N ARG A 88 -1.05 -5.49 7.99
CA ARG A 88 -0.64 -4.67 9.13
C ARG A 88 -0.61 -5.43 10.43
N ALA A 89 -1.58 -6.32 10.62
CA ALA A 89 -1.65 -7.20 11.77
C ALA A 89 -2.22 -8.55 11.37
N ARG A 90 -1.83 -9.59 12.10
CA ARG A 90 -2.43 -10.90 12.06
C ARG A 90 -2.62 -11.38 13.49
N LEU A 91 -3.77 -11.97 13.74
CA LEU A 91 -4.06 -12.70 14.95
C LEU A 91 -4.10 -14.18 14.59
N ASP A 92 -3.49 -15.03 15.39
CA ASP A 92 -3.73 -16.47 15.36
C ASP A 92 -3.93 -16.98 16.80
N ASP A 93 -3.83 -18.31 16.97
CA ASP A 93 -3.93 -18.98 18.26
C ASP A 93 -2.67 -18.83 19.15
N GLU A 94 -1.52 -18.48 18.56
CA GLU A 94 -0.22 -18.40 19.24
C GLU A 94 0.11 -16.97 19.70
N GLY A 95 -0.25 -15.97 18.91
CA GLY A 95 0.06 -14.58 19.22
C GLY A 95 -0.45 -13.53 18.24
N LEU A 96 0.01 -12.32 18.49
CA LEU A 96 -0.23 -11.14 17.67
C LEU A 96 0.99 -10.89 16.79
N TYR A 97 0.78 -10.86 15.48
CA TYR A 97 1.76 -10.40 14.51
C TYR A 97 1.38 -8.99 14.10
N TYR A 98 2.34 -8.08 14.05
CA TYR A 98 2.07 -6.71 13.63
C TYR A 98 3.25 -6.12 12.88
N ARG A 99 2.99 -5.11 12.06
CA ARG A 99 4.04 -4.37 11.37
C ARG A 99 4.73 -3.43 12.35
N GLU A 100 6.02 -3.61 12.61
CA GLU A 100 6.77 -2.63 13.38
C GLU A 100 7.24 -1.47 12.50
N ILE A 101 7.21 -0.24 13.04
CA ILE A 101 7.81 0.90 12.35
C ILE A 101 9.32 0.87 12.60
N PRO A 102 10.17 0.65 11.58
CA PRO A 102 11.60 0.58 11.78
C PRO A 102 12.14 1.90 12.33
N LYS A 103 13.00 1.79 13.35
CA LYS A 103 13.75 2.92 13.90
C LYS A 103 14.91 3.21 12.94
N GLY A 104 14.77 4.24 12.10
CA GLY A 104 15.78 4.56 11.08
C GLY A 104 15.40 5.69 10.13
N SER A 105 16.14 5.79 9.02
CA SER A 105 16.01 6.82 7.99
C SER A 105 14.66 6.76 7.26
N GLY A 106 14.32 7.82 6.51
CA GLY A 106 13.09 7.85 5.71
C GLY A 106 12.96 6.67 4.74
N ALA A 107 14.09 6.18 4.20
CA ALA A 107 14.13 5.03 3.30
C ALA A 107 13.69 3.72 3.98
N SER A 108 14.11 3.46 5.23
CA SER A 108 13.67 2.24 5.93
C SER A 108 12.18 2.26 6.25
N LYS A 109 11.61 3.45 6.50
CA LYS A 109 10.16 3.63 6.67
C LYS A 109 9.38 3.40 5.38
N MET A 110 9.96 3.73 4.21
CA MET A 110 9.36 3.44 2.90
C MET A 110 9.35 1.94 2.60
N ALA A 111 10.39 1.22 3.03
CA ALA A 111 10.50 -0.24 2.85
C ALA A 111 9.72 -1.06 3.90
N MET A 112 9.12 -0.43 4.91
CA MET A 112 8.42 -1.10 6.01
C MET A 112 7.34 -2.07 5.51
N ASP A 113 6.63 -1.70 4.44
CA ASP A 113 5.52 -2.50 3.90
C ASP A 113 5.98 -3.81 3.23
N ALA A 114 7.28 -3.94 2.92
CA ALA A 114 7.90 -5.13 2.35
C ALA A 114 8.62 -6.02 3.38
N GLY A 115 8.73 -5.58 4.64
CA GLY A 115 9.40 -6.36 5.69
C GLY A 115 8.57 -7.58 6.16
N PRO A 116 9.07 -8.38 7.13
CA PRO A 116 8.24 -9.36 7.83
C PRO A 116 7.32 -8.70 8.86
N LEU A 117 6.33 -9.45 9.37
CA LEU A 117 5.59 -9.05 10.57
C LEU A 117 6.38 -9.42 11.82
N THR A 118 6.30 -8.57 12.84
CA THR A 118 6.86 -8.82 14.17
C THR A 118 5.88 -9.65 14.98
N PHE A 119 6.33 -10.78 15.52
CA PHE A 119 5.50 -11.69 16.33
C PHE A 119 5.63 -11.40 17.83
N VAL A 120 4.50 -11.40 18.54
CA VAL A 120 4.42 -11.31 20.00
C VAL A 120 3.47 -12.40 20.53
N PRO A 121 3.99 -13.39 21.28
CA PRO A 121 3.15 -14.46 21.82
C PRO A 121 2.22 -13.93 22.92
N TYR A 122 0.98 -14.42 22.98
CA TYR A 122 0.00 -13.91 23.97
C TYR A 122 0.47 -14.04 25.42
N LYS A 123 1.22 -15.11 25.71
CA LYS A 123 1.80 -15.36 27.05
C LYS A 123 2.73 -14.24 27.54
N SER A 124 3.31 -13.46 26.63
CA SER A 124 4.18 -12.33 26.97
C SER A 124 3.42 -11.01 27.18
N ILE A 125 2.12 -10.98 26.85
CA ILE A 125 1.28 -9.79 26.93
C ILE A 125 0.55 -9.79 28.27
N ARG A 126 0.87 -8.83 29.13
CA ARG A 126 0.19 -8.62 30.42
C ARG A 126 -1.17 -7.94 30.25
N ASP A 127 -1.23 -6.95 29.37
CA ASP A 127 -2.46 -6.22 29.08
C ASP A 127 -2.37 -5.56 27.69
N ILE A 128 -3.53 -5.22 27.14
CA ILE A 128 -3.67 -4.42 25.93
C ILE A 128 -4.67 -3.31 26.16
N THR A 129 -4.30 -2.08 25.80
CA THR A 129 -5.14 -0.90 25.98
C THR A 129 -5.27 -0.10 24.70
N LEU A 130 -6.44 0.51 24.52
CA LEU A 130 -6.70 1.47 23.44
C LEU A 130 -6.71 2.87 24.07
N LYS A 131 -5.73 3.71 23.71
CA LYS A 131 -5.63 5.08 24.21
C LYS A 131 -5.79 6.07 23.05
N LYS A 132 -6.46 7.19 23.31
CA LYS A 132 -6.55 8.29 22.36
C LYS A 132 -5.38 9.25 22.60
N THR A 133 -4.57 9.48 21.58
CA THR A 133 -3.47 10.43 21.59
C THR A 133 -3.84 11.65 20.75
N PHE A 134 -3.44 12.85 21.18
CA PHE A 134 -3.79 14.12 20.53
C PHE A 134 -3.37 14.16 19.05
N TRP A 135 -2.19 13.62 18.73
CA TRP A 135 -1.61 13.67 17.39
C TRP A 135 -1.93 12.46 16.50
N ALA A 136 -2.19 11.30 17.09
CA ALA A 136 -2.28 10.00 16.38
C ALA A 136 -3.66 9.35 16.44
N GLY A 137 -4.64 9.98 17.11
CA GLY A 137 -5.97 9.40 17.32
C GLY A 137 -5.92 8.18 18.24
N TRP A 138 -6.81 7.21 18.00
CA TRP A 138 -6.87 5.97 18.79
C TRP A 138 -5.74 5.01 18.42
N GLN A 139 -4.96 4.59 19.41
CA GLN A 139 -3.79 3.74 19.25
C GLN A 139 -3.79 2.60 20.28
N LEU A 140 -3.36 1.42 19.84
CA LEU A 140 -3.20 0.24 20.68
C LEU A 140 -1.83 0.25 21.37
N TYR A 141 -1.81 -0.11 22.64
CA TYR A 141 -0.63 -0.24 23.48
C TYR A 141 -0.62 -1.63 24.11
N LEU A 142 0.46 -2.37 23.92
CA LEU A 142 0.72 -3.62 24.63
C LEU A 142 1.53 -3.32 25.88
N THR A 143 1.17 -3.96 26.98
CA THR A 143 1.98 -4.02 28.19
C THR A 143 2.66 -5.38 28.22
N LEU A 144 3.97 -5.41 28.00
CA LEU A 144 4.80 -6.60 28.08
C LEU A 144 5.60 -6.59 29.39
N ASP A 145 6.26 -7.70 29.72
CA ASP A 145 7.23 -7.74 30.83
C ASP A 145 8.37 -6.73 30.64
N SER A 146 8.76 -6.48 29.39
CA SER A 146 9.81 -5.53 29.00
C SER A 146 9.35 -4.07 28.98
N GLY A 147 8.07 -3.79 29.24
CA GLY A 147 7.50 -2.45 29.26
C GLY A 147 6.34 -2.25 28.28
N ILE A 148 5.97 -0.98 28.07
CA ILE A 148 4.83 -0.60 27.23
C ILE A 148 5.29 -0.40 25.79
N LEU A 149 4.66 -1.13 24.87
CA LEU A 149 4.93 -1.09 23.43
C LEU A 149 3.76 -0.44 22.68
N PRO A 150 3.94 0.75 22.08
CA PRO A 150 2.94 1.37 21.22
C PRO A 150 2.89 0.68 19.85
N LEU A 151 1.71 0.20 19.43
CA LEU A 151 1.49 -0.41 18.12
C LEU A 151 1.21 0.65 17.05
N THR A 152 2.18 1.54 16.83
CA THR A 152 2.02 2.75 16.00
C THR A 152 1.61 2.45 14.56
N ALA A 153 2.11 1.38 13.95
CA ALA A 153 1.73 1.03 12.58
C ALA A 153 0.26 0.61 12.44
N LEU A 154 -0.39 0.20 13.54
CA LEU A 154 -1.82 -0.12 13.56
C LEU A 154 -2.70 1.12 13.71
N GLY A 155 -2.11 2.31 13.88
CA GLY A 155 -2.82 3.58 13.94
C GLY A 155 -3.69 3.86 12.71
N VAL A 156 -3.34 3.29 11.55
CA VAL A 156 -4.08 3.42 10.29
C VAL A 156 -5.33 2.54 10.20
N LEU A 157 -5.47 1.54 11.09
CA LEU A 157 -6.66 0.68 11.11
C LEU A 157 -7.89 1.47 11.59
N LYS A 158 -9.07 1.03 11.16
CA LYS A 158 -10.35 1.59 11.62
C LYS A 158 -10.51 1.32 13.10
N GLN A 159 -11.28 2.18 13.78
CA GLN A 159 -11.52 2.02 15.21
C GLN A 159 -12.18 0.67 15.54
N ALA A 160 -13.11 0.19 14.69
CA ALA A 160 -13.75 -1.12 14.86
C ALA A 160 -12.74 -2.28 14.79
N GLU A 161 -11.76 -2.21 13.88
CA GLU A 161 -10.71 -3.24 13.75
C GLU A 161 -9.78 -3.22 14.97
N LYS A 162 -9.41 -2.03 15.45
CA LYS A 162 -8.62 -1.89 16.69
C LYS A 162 -9.35 -2.44 17.90
N GLN A 163 -10.66 -2.22 17.98
CA GLN A 163 -11.51 -2.72 19.05
C GLN A 163 -11.62 -4.24 19.01
N GLU A 164 -11.75 -4.83 17.82
CA GLU A 164 -11.76 -6.28 17.67
C GLU A 164 -10.43 -6.91 18.08
N ILE A 165 -9.29 -6.32 17.67
CA ILE A 165 -7.96 -6.77 18.10
C ILE A 165 -7.85 -6.69 19.63
N LEU A 166 -8.29 -5.59 20.24
CA LEU A 166 -8.31 -5.41 21.69
C LEU A 166 -9.08 -6.53 22.40
N GLU A 167 -10.28 -6.84 21.92
CA GLU A 167 -11.15 -7.85 22.51
C GLU A 167 -10.59 -9.26 22.37
N TRP A 168 -10.07 -9.61 21.19
CA TRP A 168 -9.45 -10.90 20.93
C TRP A 168 -8.23 -11.14 21.83
N VAL A 169 -7.29 -10.19 21.84
CA VAL A 169 -6.06 -10.31 22.64
C VAL A 169 -6.41 -10.42 24.12
N LYS A 170 -7.39 -9.67 24.63
CA LYS A 170 -7.87 -9.81 26.02
C LYS A 170 -8.49 -11.17 26.33
N GLN A 171 -9.15 -11.80 25.37
CA GLN A 171 -9.68 -13.15 25.56
C GLN A 171 -8.54 -14.18 25.63
N CYS A 172 -7.52 -14.05 24.79
CA CYS A 172 -6.38 -14.97 24.77
C CYS A 172 -5.47 -14.84 25.98
N ILE A 173 -5.26 -13.63 26.53
CA ILE A 173 -4.45 -13.43 27.75
C ILE A 173 -5.12 -14.04 29.00
N LYS A 174 -6.45 -14.14 29.01
CA LYS A 174 -7.21 -14.69 30.14
C LYS A 174 -7.29 -16.23 30.14
N ARG A 175 -6.92 -16.88 29.04
CA ARG A 175 -6.87 -18.34 28.92
C ARG A 175 -5.54 -18.86 29.45
#